data_AF-A0A3A8HMU5-F1
#
_entry.id   AF-A0A3A8HMU5-F1
#
_cell.length_a   1.000
_cell.length_b   1.000
_cell.length_c   1.000
_cell.angle_alpha   90.00
_cell.angle_beta   90.00
_cell.angle_gamma   90.00
#
_symmetry.space_group_name_H-M   'P 1'
#
loop_
_entity.id
_entity.type
_entity.pdbx_description
1 polymer ?
#
loop_
_entity_poly.entity_id
_entity_poly.type
_entity_poly.pdbx_seq_one_letter_code
_entity_poly.pdbx_strand_id
1 'polypeptide(L)'
;MIPDDGPASSSSWLRRGRWFLALVPLVLGVGVLFWWQASEGAEAPEGLPEASPVPEPEHQEMARAPAGRAGPPGAVEAAAPSLLSPEAREREARRELWQKRLERARASLESYVAATRYPPESRPSREHPDQMELAEPERTRPLSPKAAQDGTSDVQLRLKQDKVFVVGEESVFFTVACEDSRREPRPCEVLSAVAHEAEHMAGAGGAAGVPLAFGDRGQDGDMVAGDGVLTGRFQPSRQGFAMFSGTLRVDVRVRSGSQEDATFFDVLYTPAPPATFTRRVREVFEAGSLDLYLTVQVRKAGRYVVSARLDDEGGVPFAAVSFNEELPEGVQEVRLNVFGKLVRDDVPTFPLTLRDVEGFLLKEMGDPDRELMVTLRGPVHTTRVYPLHQFSSSEWNSPERDRYTNELKKDVVEAQKQLDAALADTPAP
;
A
#
# COMPACT_ATOMS: atom_id res chain seq x y z
N MET A 1 67.37 4.16 -2.95
CA MET A 1 66.96 3.14 -1.95
C MET A 1 65.49 3.41 -1.71
N ILE A 2 64.66 2.93 -2.64
CA ILE A 2 63.89 1.68 -2.54
C ILE A 2 62.74 1.88 -1.53
N PRO A 3 61.49 2.03 -2.01
CA PRO A 3 60.30 2.00 -1.15
C PRO A 3 60.01 0.55 -0.72
N ASP A 4 59.10 0.37 0.23
CA ASP A 4 58.53 -0.94 0.52
C ASP A 4 57.03 -0.93 0.19
N ASP A 5 56.58 -2.00 -0.45
CA ASP A 5 55.32 -2.06 -1.19
C ASP A 5 54.16 -2.58 -0.33
N GLY A 6 52.94 -2.14 -0.66
CA GLY A 6 51.75 -2.93 -0.33
C GLY A 6 51.70 -4.21 -1.18
N PRO A 7 50.85 -5.17 -0.82
CA PRO A 7 49.74 -5.35 -1.75
C PRO A 7 48.37 -5.55 -1.08
N ALA A 8 47.35 -5.43 -1.92
CA ALA A 8 45.95 -5.38 -1.52
C ALA A 8 45.24 -6.74 -1.52
N SER A 9 44.03 -6.71 -0.95
CA SER A 9 42.88 -7.57 -1.25
C SER A 9 42.92 -9.04 -0.83
N SER A 10 41.86 -9.46 -0.16
CA SER A 10 41.22 -10.75 -0.38
C SER A 10 39.71 -10.64 -0.17
N SER A 11 38.98 -10.48 -1.28
CA SER A 11 37.54 -10.73 -1.31
C SER A 11 37.29 -12.24 -1.27
N SER A 12 36.30 -12.69 -0.51
CA SER A 12 35.92 -14.11 -0.43
C SER A 12 34.41 -14.33 -0.48
N TRP A 13 33.79 -13.90 -1.57
CA TRP A 13 32.50 -14.44 -1.99
C TRP A 13 32.73 -15.74 -2.78
N LEU A 14 32.21 -16.89 -2.32
CA LEU A 14 31.47 -17.90 -3.12
C LEU A 14 31.37 -19.31 -2.50
N ARG A 15 30.21 -19.95 -2.77
CA ARG A 15 29.90 -21.40 -2.82
C ARG A 15 29.68 -22.19 -1.52
N ARG A 16 28.38 -22.47 -1.25
CA ARG A 16 27.69 -23.78 -1.13
C ARG A 16 26.17 -23.47 -1.05
N GLY A 17 25.20 -24.24 -1.57
CA GLY A 17 25.17 -25.42 -2.44
C GLY A 17 23.69 -25.78 -2.74
N ARG A 18 23.36 -26.30 -3.93
CA ARG A 18 21.96 -26.52 -4.40
C ARG A 18 21.45 -27.95 -4.15
N TRP A 19 20.24 -28.10 -3.59
CA TRP A 19 19.31 -29.26 -3.65
C TRP A 19 17.88 -28.77 -3.29
N PHE A 20 16.74 -29.35 -3.69
CA PHE A 20 16.34 -29.92 -5.00
C PHE A 20 14.79 -30.20 -5.01
N LEU A 21 14.03 -29.61 -5.95
CA LEU A 21 12.58 -29.85 -6.27
C LEU A 21 11.55 -29.48 -5.15
N ALA A 22 10.47 -28.70 -5.33
CA ALA A 22 9.44 -28.50 -6.38
C ALA A 22 8.12 -29.26 -6.13
N LEU A 23 7.01 -28.51 -5.98
CA LEU A 23 5.66 -28.89 -6.40
C LEU A 23 4.72 -27.66 -6.44
N VAL A 24 3.83 -27.61 -7.43
CA VAL A 24 2.84 -26.54 -7.75
C VAL A 24 1.57 -27.25 -8.24
N PRO A 25 0.36 -26.87 -7.76
CA PRO A 25 -0.60 -26.04 -8.53
C PRO A 25 -1.25 -24.95 -7.65
N LEU A 26 -1.44 -23.69 -8.06
CA LEU A 26 -2.16 -23.09 -9.21
C LEU A 26 -3.70 -23.16 -9.09
N VAL A 27 -4.32 -21.98 -8.88
CA VAL A 27 -5.68 -21.47 -9.23
C VAL A 27 -5.76 -20.07 -8.58
N LEU A 28 -5.64 -18.95 -9.30
CA LEU A 28 -6.70 -18.20 -10.03
C LEU A 28 -7.96 -17.93 -9.19
N GLY A 29 -8.41 -16.72 -8.89
CA GLY A 29 -7.93 -15.36 -9.20
C GLY A 29 -9.08 -14.35 -8.99
N VAL A 30 -8.76 -13.05 -8.84
CA VAL A 30 -9.71 -11.90 -8.77
C VAL A 30 -10.63 -11.87 -7.52
N GLY A 31 -10.73 -10.83 -6.69
CA GLY A 31 -10.13 -9.49 -6.71
C GLY A 31 -11.19 -8.38 -6.77
N VAL A 32 -11.40 -7.64 -5.67
CA VAL A 32 -11.99 -6.27 -5.63
C VAL A 32 -11.36 -5.54 -4.43
N LEU A 33 -10.92 -4.29 -4.65
CA LEU A 33 -10.42 -3.35 -3.64
C LEU A 33 -11.55 -2.44 -3.09
N PHE A 34 -11.23 -1.61 -2.10
CA PHE A 34 -11.97 -0.39 -1.69
C PHE A 34 -13.33 -0.62 -0.97
N TRP A 35 -13.76 0.19 0.02
CA TRP A 35 -13.06 1.22 0.81
C TRP A 35 -13.73 1.45 2.16
N TRP A 36 -13.09 2.33 2.93
CA TRP A 36 -13.54 3.04 4.12
C TRP A 36 -14.83 3.85 3.87
N GLN A 37 -15.89 3.63 4.65
CA GLN A 37 -16.91 4.66 4.94
C GLN A 37 -17.82 4.23 6.12
N ALA A 38 -17.62 4.85 7.29
CA ALA A 38 -18.47 4.68 8.46
C ALA A 38 -18.37 5.87 9.43
N SER A 39 -18.71 7.07 8.95
CA SER A 39 -19.05 8.20 9.83
C SER A 39 -19.81 9.28 9.06
N GLU A 40 -21.14 9.16 9.01
CA GLU A 40 -22.03 10.32 9.14
C GLU A 40 -23.45 9.84 9.42
N GLY A 41 -24.01 10.31 10.53
CA GLY A 41 -25.38 10.04 10.92
C GLY A 41 -26.19 11.32 10.88
N ALA A 42 -27.39 11.23 10.33
CA ALA A 42 -28.55 12.09 10.56
C ALA A 42 -28.34 13.62 10.52
N GLU A 43 -28.84 14.24 9.45
CA GLU A 43 -29.96 15.17 9.60
C GLU A 43 -30.79 15.22 8.31
N ALA A 44 -32.11 15.35 8.44
CA ALA A 44 -33.04 15.42 7.32
C ALA A 44 -33.73 16.80 7.31
N PRO A 45 -33.94 17.38 6.13
CA PRO A 45 -35.13 18.18 5.88
C PRO A 45 -35.93 17.71 4.65
N GLU A 46 -37.22 18.01 4.68
CA GLU A 46 -38.23 17.62 3.69
C GLU A 46 -38.04 18.33 2.34
N GLY A 47 -38.41 17.67 1.23
CA GLY A 47 -38.44 18.31 -0.09
C GLY A 47 -38.54 17.36 -1.29
N LEU A 48 -39.68 16.68 -1.48
CA LEU A 48 -40.01 16.01 -2.76
C LEU A 48 -40.35 17.07 -3.82
N PRO A 49 -40.05 16.82 -5.12
CA PRO A 49 -41.06 16.16 -5.93
C PRO A 49 -40.57 15.08 -6.91
N GLU A 50 -41.38 14.01 -6.98
CA GLU A 50 -41.90 13.37 -8.19
C GLU A 50 -40.95 12.68 -9.20
N ALA A 51 -41.13 11.37 -9.34
CA ALA A 51 -40.44 10.51 -10.30
C ALA A 51 -41.23 10.37 -11.62
N SER A 52 -40.56 9.98 -12.71
CA SER A 52 -41.20 9.49 -13.94
C SER A 52 -40.37 8.38 -14.60
N PRO A 53 -41.00 7.46 -15.36
CA PRO A 53 -40.46 6.11 -15.59
C PRO A 53 -39.65 5.94 -16.88
N VAL A 54 -38.88 4.84 -16.93
CA VAL A 54 -38.17 4.35 -18.13
C VAL A 54 -39.10 3.44 -18.96
N PRO A 55 -39.16 3.57 -20.30
CA PRO A 55 -40.04 2.77 -21.16
C PRO A 55 -39.43 1.45 -21.65
N GLU A 56 -40.29 0.46 -21.92
CA GLU A 56 -39.98 -0.76 -22.67
C GLU A 56 -39.89 -0.48 -24.20
N PRO A 57 -39.16 -1.32 -24.96
CA PRO A 57 -39.28 -1.40 -26.42
C PRO A 57 -39.95 -2.70 -26.89
N GLU A 58 -41.08 -2.57 -27.61
CA GLU A 58 -41.70 -3.65 -28.39
C GLU A 58 -41.13 -3.79 -29.82
N HIS A 59 -41.61 -4.81 -30.54
CA HIS A 59 -41.04 -5.40 -31.76
C HIS A 59 -41.34 -4.72 -33.11
N GLN A 60 -40.45 -4.96 -34.10
CA GLN A 60 -40.71 -5.19 -35.55
C GLN A 60 -39.38 -5.73 -36.15
N GLU A 61 -39.21 -6.80 -36.94
CA GLU A 61 -39.96 -7.67 -37.88
C GLU A 61 -39.38 -7.57 -39.32
N MET A 62 -39.47 -8.68 -40.08
CA MET A 62 -39.03 -8.95 -41.48
C MET A 62 -37.60 -9.55 -41.64
N ALA A 63 -37.32 -10.52 -42.52
CA ALA A 63 -38.11 -11.12 -43.61
C ALA A 63 -37.85 -12.65 -43.83
N ARG A 64 -38.67 -13.31 -44.67
CA ARG A 64 -38.63 -14.75 -45.00
C ARG A 64 -37.75 -15.11 -46.22
N ALA A 65 -37.17 -16.33 -46.20
CA ALA A 65 -36.85 -17.15 -47.38
C ALA A 65 -36.92 -18.66 -47.01
N PRO A 66 -37.07 -19.62 -47.97
CA PRO A 66 -37.91 -20.80 -47.72
C PRO A 66 -37.22 -22.16 -47.43
N ALA A 67 -38.08 -23.06 -46.92
CA ALA A 67 -37.95 -24.49 -46.62
C ALA A 67 -36.89 -25.36 -47.32
N GLY A 68 -36.19 -26.18 -46.51
CA GLY A 68 -35.42 -27.34 -46.93
C GLY A 68 -35.50 -28.50 -45.90
N ARG A 69 -36.30 -29.52 -46.23
CA ARG A 69 -36.43 -30.90 -45.66
C ARG A 69 -36.05 -31.19 -44.19
N ALA A 70 -37.01 -31.82 -43.50
CA ALA A 70 -36.90 -32.31 -42.13
C ALA A 70 -35.75 -33.31 -41.87
N GLY A 71 -35.05 -33.09 -40.75
CA GLY A 71 -34.47 -34.15 -39.92
C GLY A 71 -35.16 -34.13 -38.54
N PRO A 72 -35.24 -35.25 -37.80
CA PRO A 72 -35.89 -35.28 -36.49
C PRO A 72 -35.11 -34.42 -35.48
N PRO A 73 -35.81 -33.74 -34.54
CA PRO A 73 -35.14 -32.94 -33.52
C PRO A 73 -34.30 -33.85 -32.63
N GLY A 74 -33.01 -33.51 -32.48
CA GLY A 74 -32.18 -34.07 -31.42
C GLY A 74 -32.84 -33.80 -30.07
N ALA A 75 -32.88 -34.81 -29.21
CA ALA A 75 -33.56 -34.71 -27.93
C ALA A 75 -33.00 -33.55 -27.11
N VAL A 76 -33.88 -32.67 -26.65
CA VAL A 76 -33.59 -31.84 -25.48
C VAL A 76 -33.31 -32.83 -24.36
N GLU A 77 -32.09 -32.78 -23.80
CA GLU A 77 -31.70 -33.59 -22.65
C GLU A 77 -32.52 -33.12 -21.44
N ALA A 78 -33.70 -33.72 -21.27
CA ALA A 78 -34.60 -33.42 -20.19
C ALA A 78 -33.89 -33.75 -18.87
N ALA A 79 -33.65 -32.71 -18.06
CA ALA A 79 -33.11 -32.87 -16.72
C ALA A 79 -33.90 -33.97 -15.98
N ALA A 80 -33.19 -34.99 -15.50
CA ALA A 80 -33.81 -36.16 -14.91
C ALA A 80 -34.79 -35.74 -13.79
N PRO A 81 -36.03 -36.26 -13.76
CA PRO A 81 -36.99 -35.86 -12.75
C PRO A 81 -36.47 -36.26 -11.38
N SER A 82 -36.25 -35.26 -10.52
CA SER A 82 -35.81 -35.50 -9.14
C SER A 82 -36.81 -36.41 -8.43
N LEU A 83 -36.34 -37.50 -7.82
CA LEU A 83 -37.17 -38.51 -7.14
C LEU A 83 -37.81 -38.02 -5.83
N LEU A 84 -37.82 -36.70 -5.59
CA LEU A 84 -38.23 -36.05 -4.35
C LEU A 84 -39.52 -35.24 -4.58
N SER A 85 -40.44 -35.31 -3.62
CA SER A 85 -41.62 -34.44 -3.62
C SER A 85 -41.22 -32.96 -3.61
N PRO A 86 -42.08 -32.02 -4.08
CA PRO A 86 -41.80 -30.59 -3.98
C PRO A 86 -41.42 -30.15 -2.57
N GLU A 87 -42.17 -30.60 -1.56
CA GLU A 87 -41.93 -30.35 -0.13
C GLU A 87 -40.61 -30.93 0.38
N ALA A 88 -40.15 -32.06 -0.17
CA ALA A 88 -38.82 -32.57 0.15
C ALA A 88 -37.74 -31.66 -0.43
N ARG A 89 -37.84 -31.28 -1.71
CA ARG A 89 -36.88 -30.37 -2.37
C ARG A 89 -36.79 -29.01 -1.69
N GLU A 90 -37.91 -28.43 -1.26
CA GLU A 90 -37.93 -27.17 -0.52
C GLU A 90 -37.23 -27.27 0.84
N ARG A 91 -37.39 -28.40 1.56
CA ARG A 91 -36.65 -28.65 2.80
C ARG A 91 -35.15 -28.88 2.55
N GLU A 92 -34.78 -29.58 1.49
CA GLU A 92 -33.37 -29.73 1.12
C GLU A 92 -32.72 -28.38 0.82
N ALA A 93 -33.37 -27.57 -0.03
CA ALA A 93 -32.93 -26.21 -0.35
C ALA A 93 -32.85 -25.29 0.88
N ARG A 94 -33.81 -25.41 1.82
CA ARG A 94 -33.78 -24.67 3.10
C ARG A 94 -32.60 -25.09 3.98
N ARG A 95 -32.33 -26.40 4.11
CA ARG A 95 -31.16 -26.91 4.86
C ARG A 95 -29.85 -26.42 4.24
N GLU A 96 -29.68 -26.56 2.93
CA GLU A 96 -28.49 -26.07 2.22
C GLU A 96 -28.29 -24.56 2.37
N LEU A 97 -29.36 -23.77 2.26
CA LEU A 97 -29.30 -22.32 2.43
C LEU A 97 -28.81 -21.94 3.82
N TRP A 98 -29.35 -22.57 4.87
CA TRP A 98 -28.95 -22.28 6.25
C TRP A 98 -27.56 -22.82 6.59
N GLN A 99 -27.14 -23.94 6.02
CA GLN A 99 -25.76 -24.41 6.10
C GLN A 99 -24.79 -23.37 5.49
N LYS A 100 -25.02 -22.94 4.25
CA LYS A 100 -24.20 -21.90 3.57
C LYS A 100 -24.18 -20.57 4.32
N ARG A 101 -25.28 -20.21 5.00
CA ARG A 101 -25.35 -19.02 5.89
C ARG A 101 -24.52 -19.20 7.16
N LEU A 102 -24.60 -20.36 7.81
CA LEU A 102 -23.83 -20.69 9.00
C LEU A 102 -22.32 -20.74 8.71
N GLU A 103 -21.92 -21.35 7.60
CA GLU A 103 -20.53 -21.36 7.12
C GLU A 103 -20.01 -19.94 6.91
N ARG A 104 -20.78 -19.07 6.24
CA ARG A 104 -20.44 -17.65 6.08
C ARG A 104 -20.33 -16.92 7.42
N ALA A 105 -21.31 -17.07 8.31
CA ALA A 105 -21.31 -16.39 9.61
C ALA A 105 -20.09 -16.79 10.46
N ARG A 106 -19.73 -18.09 10.47
CA ARG A 106 -18.52 -18.60 11.13
C ARG A 106 -17.26 -18.00 10.51
N ALA A 107 -17.14 -18.01 9.18
CA ALA A 107 -15.99 -17.43 8.48
C ALA A 107 -15.84 -15.91 8.74
N SER A 108 -16.95 -15.16 8.79
CA SER A 108 -16.95 -13.74 9.15
C SER A 108 -16.47 -13.51 10.59
N LEU A 109 -16.97 -14.30 11.57
CA LEU A 109 -16.52 -14.21 12.96
C LEU A 109 -15.03 -14.57 13.12
N GLU A 110 -14.59 -15.66 12.50
CA GLU A 110 -13.19 -16.12 12.54
C GLU A 110 -12.24 -15.10 11.91
N SER A 111 -12.59 -14.60 10.72
CA SER A 111 -11.84 -13.54 10.03
C SER A 111 -11.74 -12.27 10.86
N TYR A 112 -12.85 -11.82 11.47
CA TYR A 112 -12.86 -10.64 12.33
C TYR A 112 -11.98 -10.81 13.58
N VAL A 113 -12.09 -11.95 14.26
CA VAL A 113 -11.28 -12.25 15.46
C VAL A 113 -9.79 -12.33 15.11
N ALA A 114 -9.44 -12.94 13.97
CA ALA A 114 -8.05 -13.00 13.49
C ALA A 114 -7.50 -11.62 13.13
N ALA A 115 -8.26 -10.80 12.39
CA ALA A 115 -7.85 -9.46 11.97
C ALA A 115 -7.70 -8.47 13.15
N THR A 116 -8.49 -8.64 14.22
CA THR A 116 -8.49 -7.78 15.42
C THR A 116 -7.66 -8.33 16.60
N ARG A 117 -6.81 -9.32 16.35
CA ARG A 117 -5.93 -9.93 17.37
C ARG A 117 -4.93 -8.93 17.99
N TYR A 118 -4.44 -7.99 17.17
CA TYR A 118 -3.49 -6.94 17.52
C TYR A 118 -4.16 -5.56 17.31
N PRO A 119 -3.74 -4.50 18.04
CA PRO A 119 -4.26 -3.15 17.80
C PRO A 119 -3.94 -2.66 16.38
N PRO A 120 -4.71 -1.72 15.82
CA PRO A 120 -4.38 -1.12 14.53
C PRO A 120 -3.03 -0.39 14.52
N GLU A 121 -2.58 0.10 15.69
CA GLU A 121 -1.29 0.78 15.88
C GLU A 121 -0.06 -0.16 15.98
N SER A 122 -0.25 -1.49 15.98
CA SER A 122 0.84 -2.46 16.10
C SER A 122 0.52 -3.72 15.28
N ARG A 123 1.02 -3.76 14.03
CA ARG A 123 0.73 -4.85 13.07
C ARG A 123 1.99 -5.67 12.76
N PRO A 124 1.89 -6.99 12.57
CA PRO A 124 3.01 -7.81 12.13
C PRO A 124 3.42 -7.43 10.69
N SER A 125 4.72 -7.47 10.40
CA SER A 125 5.28 -7.20 9.06
C SER A 125 4.64 -8.04 7.95
N ARG A 126 4.28 -9.29 8.27
CA ARG A 126 3.68 -10.26 7.33
C ARG A 126 2.30 -9.88 6.78
N GLU A 127 1.60 -8.93 7.41
CA GLU A 127 0.29 -8.46 6.92
C GLU A 127 0.42 -7.32 5.89
N HIS A 128 1.50 -6.53 5.98
CA HIS A 128 1.76 -5.38 5.13
C HIS A 128 3.24 -5.31 4.73
N PRO A 129 3.74 -6.28 3.93
CA PRO A 129 5.15 -6.33 3.53
C PRO A 129 5.56 -5.12 2.68
N ASP A 130 4.62 -4.55 1.93
CA ASP A 130 4.75 -3.30 1.18
C ASP A 130 5.05 -2.08 2.08
N GLN A 131 4.56 -2.10 3.33
CA GLN A 131 4.84 -1.05 4.31
C GLN A 131 6.20 -1.22 5.01
N MET A 132 6.91 -2.33 4.81
CA MET A 132 8.21 -2.60 5.46
C MET A 132 9.40 -1.93 4.74
N GLU A 133 9.17 -1.38 3.55
CA GLU A 133 10.12 -0.58 2.80
C GLU A 133 9.65 0.89 2.74
N LEU A 134 10.57 1.82 2.46
CA LEU A 134 10.22 3.20 2.16
C LEU A 134 9.73 3.30 0.71
N ALA A 135 8.76 4.17 0.45
CA ALA A 135 8.25 4.38 -0.90
C ALA A 135 9.30 5.09 -1.78
N GLU A 136 10.00 4.30 -2.60
CA GLU A 136 10.87 4.78 -3.69
C GLU A 136 10.22 4.43 -5.04
N PRO A 137 9.35 5.30 -5.61
CA PRO A 137 8.60 4.97 -6.82
C PRO A 137 9.52 4.66 -7.98
N GLU A 138 9.36 3.47 -8.56
CA GLU A 138 9.94 3.07 -9.83
C GLU A 138 8.82 2.72 -10.81
N ARG A 139 8.93 3.20 -12.06
CA ARG A 139 8.00 2.88 -13.14
C ARG A 139 8.75 2.73 -14.46
N THR A 140 8.43 1.66 -15.18
CA THR A 140 8.89 1.43 -16.56
C THR A 140 7.71 1.56 -17.50
N ARG A 141 7.89 2.29 -18.61
CA ARG A 141 6.91 2.44 -19.70
C ARG A 141 7.61 2.44 -21.05
N PRO A 142 6.95 2.17 -22.18
CA PRO A 142 7.56 2.37 -23.50
C PRO A 142 7.99 3.84 -23.67
N LEU A 143 9.19 4.08 -24.19
CA LEU A 143 9.68 5.45 -24.43
C LEU A 143 8.79 6.15 -25.46
N SER A 144 8.44 5.48 -26.57
CA SER A 144 7.41 5.96 -27.49
C SER A 144 6.23 5.00 -27.53
N PRO A 145 5.08 5.35 -26.91
CA PRO A 145 3.89 4.49 -26.90
C PRO A 145 3.41 4.10 -28.30
N LYS A 146 3.49 5.04 -29.25
CA LYS A 146 3.12 4.79 -30.65
C LYS A 146 4.08 3.79 -31.31
N ALA A 147 5.39 4.02 -31.21
CA ALA A 147 6.36 3.14 -31.85
C ALA A 147 6.33 1.71 -31.29
N ALA A 148 6.02 1.56 -30.00
CA ALA A 148 5.80 0.27 -29.37
C ALA A 148 4.52 -0.43 -29.86
N GLN A 149 3.41 0.31 -30.04
CA GLN A 149 2.19 -0.21 -30.66
C GLN A 149 2.41 -0.65 -32.12
N ASP A 150 3.17 0.15 -32.88
CA ASP A 150 3.54 -0.14 -34.27
C ASP A 150 4.62 -1.24 -34.40
N GLY A 151 5.15 -1.77 -33.28
CA GLY A 151 6.20 -2.78 -33.25
C GLY A 151 7.57 -2.32 -33.78
N THR A 152 7.77 -1.00 -33.93
CA THR A 152 8.97 -0.39 -34.52
C THR A 152 10.08 -0.10 -33.52
N SER A 153 9.81 -0.25 -32.22
CA SER A 153 10.81 -0.19 -31.16
C SER A 153 10.32 -0.89 -29.90
N ASP A 154 11.26 -1.44 -29.14
CA ASP A 154 11.05 -2.06 -27.83
C ASP A 154 11.65 -1.26 -26.66
N VAL A 155 12.16 -0.04 -26.92
CA VAL A 155 12.80 0.81 -25.89
C VAL A 155 11.80 1.18 -24.81
N GLN A 156 12.14 0.82 -23.57
CA GLN A 156 11.47 1.23 -22.36
C GLN A 156 12.23 2.37 -21.68
N LEU A 157 11.47 3.29 -21.12
CA LEU A 157 11.90 4.36 -20.26
C LEU A 157 11.65 3.94 -18.81
N ARG A 158 12.73 3.69 -18.05
CA ARG A 158 12.71 3.42 -16.61
C ARG A 158 12.94 4.72 -15.85
N LEU A 159 12.03 5.00 -14.93
CA LEU A 159 11.99 6.23 -14.14
C LEU A 159 11.91 5.85 -12.68
N LYS A 160 12.84 6.33 -11.84
CA LYS A 160 12.77 6.17 -10.39
C LYS A 160 13.00 7.50 -9.68
N GLN A 161 12.40 7.67 -8.51
CA GLN A 161 12.71 8.76 -7.58
C GLN A 161 12.94 8.20 -6.17
N ASP A 162 13.90 8.76 -5.42
CA ASP A 162 14.23 8.28 -4.07
C ASP A 162 13.15 8.63 -3.02
N LYS A 163 12.31 9.62 -3.31
CA LYS A 163 11.14 10.02 -2.51
C LYS A 163 10.10 10.79 -3.34
N VAL A 164 8.84 10.75 -2.90
CA VAL A 164 7.77 11.67 -3.37
C VAL A 164 7.66 12.89 -2.48
N PHE A 165 7.82 12.69 -1.18
CA PHE A 165 7.66 13.70 -0.15
C PHE A 165 9.00 14.41 0.12
N VAL A 166 9.02 15.74 0.07
CA VAL A 166 10.23 16.55 0.30
C VAL A 166 9.92 17.66 1.28
N VAL A 167 10.74 17.80 2.33
CA VAL A 167 10.47 18.74 3.42
C VAL A 167 11.62 19.74 3.61
N GLY A 168 11.32 21.02 3.39
CA GLY A 168 12.23 22.16 3.58
C GLY A 168 13.56 22.02 2.83
N GLU A 169 14.66 21.88 3.56
CA GLU A 169 16.02 21.76 3.01
C GLU A 169 16.34 20.38 2.41
N GLU A 170 15.41 19.42 2.46
CA GLU A 170 15.61 18.13 1.80
C GLU A 170 15.82 18.23 0.28
N SER A 171 16.39 17.17 -0.27
CA SER A 171 16.54 16.99 -1.71
C SER A 171 15.95 15.65 -2.11
N VAL A 172 15.52 15.59 -3.37
CA VAL A 172 15.05 14.40 -4.08
C VAL A 172 15.99 14.16 -5.26
N PHE A 173 16.22 12.89 -5.57
CA PHE A 173 16.99 12.41 -6.69
C PHE A 173 16.08 11.64 -7.64
N PHE A 174 16.16 11.98 -8.92
CA PHE A 174 15.44 11.33 -10.00
C PHE A 174 16.44 10.57 -10.88
N THR A 175 16.10 9.36 -11.28
CA THR A 175 16.88 8.60 -12.26
C THR A 175 16.06 8.31 -13.51
N VAL A 176 16.72 8.44 -14.65
CA VAL A 176 16.19 8.21 -15.99
C VAL A 176 17.14 7.24 -16.69
N ALA A 177 16.62 6.08 -17.06
CA ALA A 177 17.37 5.09 -17.84
C ALA A 177 16.52 4.60 -19.02
N CYS A 178 17.20 4.24 -20.10
CA CYS A 178 16.58 3.63 -21.26
C CYS A 178 17.03 2.16 -21.31
N GLU A 179 16.10 1.23 -21.37
CA GLU A 179 16.34 -0.21 -21.47
C GLU A 179 15.55 -0.80 -22.64
N ASP A 180 15.81 -2.05 -23.03
CA ASP A 180 15.03 -2.74 -24.06
C ASP A 180 14.06 -3.78 -23.47
N SER A 181 13.38 -4.56 -24.34
CA SER A 181 12.47 -5.64 -23.90
C SER A 181 13.13 -6.73 -23.05
N ARG A 182 14.46 -6.80 -23.00
CA ARG A 182 15.27 -7.75 -22.22
C ARG A 182 15.91 -7.12 -20.99
N ARG A 183 15.66 -5.83 -20.74
CA ARG A 183 16.34 -4.98 -19.73
C ARG A 183 17.84 -4.80 -20.00
N GLU A 184 18.27 -4.87 -21.26
CA GLU A 184 19.61 -4.44 -21.65
C GLU A 184 19.65 -2.91 -21.78
N PRO A 185 20.64 -2.21 -21.20
CA PRO A 185 20.76 -0.76 -21.31
C PRO A 185 20.84 -0.26 -22.75
N ARG A 186 20.17 0.85 -23.03
CA ARG A 186 20.18 1.57 -24.31
C ARG A 186 20.69 3.00 -24.11
N PRO A 187 21.40 3.60 -25.09
CA PRO A 187 21.85 4.98 -25.00
C PRO A 187 20.66 5.92 -24.72
N CYS A 188 20.73 6.62 -23.60
CA CYS A 188 19.67 7.48 -23.09
C CYS A 188 20.23 8.90 -22.94
N GLU A 189 19.40 9.91 -23.21
CA GLU A 189 19.79 11.32 -23.11
C GLU A 189 18.61 12.15 -22.61
N VAL A 190 18.82 12.95 -21.55
CA VAL A 190 17.85 13.96 -21.11
C VAL A 190 18.13 15.25 -21.87
N LEU A 191 17.23 15.63 -22.77
CA LEU A 191 17.34 16.82 -23.62
C LEU A 191 17.05 18.11 -22.85
N SER A 192 16.12 18.04 -21.92
CA SER A 192 15.72 19.15 -21.05
C SER A 192 15.00 18.60 -19.83
N ALA A 193 15.27 19.14 -18.65
CA ALA A 193 14.47 18.95 -17.46
C ALA A 193 14.17 20.30 -16.79
N VAL A 194 12.92 20.53 -16.39
CA VAL A 194 12.46 21.80 -15.79
C VAL A 194 11.50 21.53 -14.64
N ALA A 195 11.81 22.09 -13.46
CA ALA A 195 10.95 22.06 -12.29
C ALA A 195 10.02 23.28 -12.24
N HIS A 196 8.74 23.09 -11.93
CA HIS A 196 7.74 24.15 -11.78
C HIS A 196 6.58 23.71 -10.86
N GLU A 197 5.65 24.62 -10.60
CA GLU A 197 4.40 24.34 -9.90
C GLU A 197 3.52 23.44 -10.78
N ALA A 198 2.94 22.36 -10.24
CA ALA A 198 2.09 21.46 -11.02
C ALA A 198 0.78 22.14 -11.43
N GLU A 199 0.30 21.87 -12.65
CA GLU A 199 -0.79 22.61 -13.31
C GLU A 199 -2.13 22.58 -12.55
N HIS A 200 -2.38 21.57 -11.71
CA HIS A 200 -3.58 21.46 -10.89
C HIS A 200 -3.57 22.33 -9.63
N MET A 201 -2.42 22.89 -9.25
CA MET A 201 -2.29 23.71 -8.05
C MET A 201 -2.95 25.08 -8.24
N ALA A 202 -3.64 25.57 -7.20
CA ALA A 202 -4.25 26.90 -7.24
C ALA A 202 -3.18 27.99 -7.40
N GLY A 203 -3.24 28.74 -8.50
CA GLY A 203 -2.26 29.78 -8.83
C GLY A 203 -1.03 29.30 -9.60
N ALA A 204 -1.01 28.04 -10.08
CA ALA A 204 0.10 27.47 -10.84
C ALA A 204 0.51 28.32 -12.06
N GLY A 205 1.82 28.34 -12.32
CA GLY A 205 2.42 29.05 -13.45
C GLY A 205 2.80 30.51 -13.14
N GLY A 206 2.73 30.91 -11.86
CA GLY A 206 3.20 32.23 -11.42
C GLY A 206 4.73 32.37 -11.40
N ALA A 207 5.45 31.25 -11.24
CA ALA A 207 6.91 31.20 -11.21
C ALA A 207 7.50 30.70 -12.54
N ALA A 208 8.65 31.25 -12.94
CA ALA A 208 9.44 30.72 -14.05
C ALA A 208 10.05 29.36 -13.66
N GLY A 209 9.91 28.36 -14.55
CA GLY A 209 10.45 27.02 -14.32
C GLY A 209 11.98 27.02 -14.19
N VAL A 210 12.49 26.16 -13.31
CA VAL A 210 13.92 26.06 -12.97
C VAL A 210 14.54 24.86 -13.68
N PRO A 211 15.58 25.06 -14.53
CA PRO A 211 16.21 23.95 -15.23
C PRO A 211 16.96 23.04 -14.26
N LEU A 212 16.85 21.72 -14.48
CA LEU A 212 17.61 20.70 -13.76
C LEU A 212 18.62 20.04 -14.70
N ALA A 213 19.81 19.75 -14.17
CA ALA A 213 20.80 18.94 -14.86
C ALA A 213 20.59 17.47 -14.53
N PHE A 214 20.72 16.62 -15.56
CA PHE A 214 20.79 15.17 -15.43
C PHE A 214 22.14 14.69 -15.98
N GLY A 215 22.74 13.68 -15.36
CA GLY A 215 24.01 13.14 -15.81
C GLY A 215 24.35 11.78 -15.19
N ASP A 216 25.28 11.10 -15.84
CA ASP A 216 25.82 9.80 -15.45
C ASP A 216 27.34 10.00 -15.30
N ARG A 217 27.77 10.24 -14.04
CA ARG A 217 29.11 10.73 -13.65
C ARG A 217 29.59 10.24 -12.27
N GLY A 218 28.82 9.44 -11.55
CA GLY A 218 29.07 9.04 -10.16
C GLY A 218 29.04 10.23 -9.17
N GLN A 219 28.17 11.21 -9.42
CA GLN A 219 28.04 12.46 -8.64
C GLN A 219 26.56 12.85 -8.48
N ASP A 220 26.27 13.75 -7.53
CA ASP A 220 24.92 14.30 -7.32
C ASP A 220 23.79 13.25 -7.18
N GLY A 221 24.10 12.13 -6.52
CA GLY A 221 23.16 11.03 -6.24
C GLY A 221 23.34 9.80 -7.14
N ASP A 222 24.05 9.95 -8.26
CA ASP A 222 24.49 8.82 -9.09
C ASP A 222 25.56 7.99 -8.35
N MET A 223 25.37 6.67 -8.33
CA MET A 223 26.28 5.73 -7.66
C MET A 223 27.42 5.21 -8.56
N VAL A 224 27.23 5.12 -9.89
CA VAL A 224 28.14 4.40 -10.80
C VAL A 224 28.25 5.12 -12.14
N ALA A 225 29.34 5.88 -12.31
CA ALA A 225 29.62 6.58 -13.55
C ALA A 225 29.75 5.64 -14.78
N GLY A 226 29.01 5.97 -15.84
CA GLY A 226 28.98 5.29 -17.13
C GLY A 226 28.06 4.07 -17.19
N ASP A 227 27.12 3.90 -16.26
CA ASP A 227 26.21 2.74 -16.25
C ASP A 227 24.93 2.93 -17.10
N GLY A 228 24.68 4.14 -17.61
CA GLY A 228 23.51 4.51 -18.39
C GLY A 228 22.32 5.04 -17.58
N VAL A 229 22.46 5.23 -16.26
CA VAL A 229 21.43 5.77 -15.36
C VAL A 229 21.66 7.27 -15.13
N LEU A 230 20.98 8.10 -15.91
CA LEU A 230 21.07 9.55 -15.79
C LEU A 230 20.37 10.01 -14.49
N THR A 231 21.13 10.58 -13.56
CA THR A 231 20.60 11.09 -12.29
C THR A 231 20.51 12.60 -12.29
N GLY A 232 19.42 13.14 -11.75
CA GLY A 232 19.20 14.57 -11.54
C GLY A 232 18.78 14.86 -10.10
N ARG A 233 19.29 15.95 -9.52
CA ARG A 233 19.05 16.39 -8.15
C ARG A 233 18.14 17.62 -8.11
N PHE A 234 17.15 17.63 -7.22
CA PHE A 234 16.28 18.78 -6.96
C PHE A 234 16.15 19.07 -5.47
N GLN A 235 16.29 20.35 -5.11
CA GLN A 235 16.20 20.89 -3.76
C GLN A 235 15.32 22.16 -3.78
N PRO A 236 13.99 22.02 -3.64
CA PRO A 236 13.03 23.09 -3.92
C PRO A 236 13.31 24.40 -3.18
N SER A 237 13.66 24.30 -1.89
CA SER A 237 14.06 25.40 -1.00
C SER A 237 15.18 26.29 -1.55
N ARG A 238 16.13 25.72 -2.30
CA ARG A 238 17.27 26.46 -2.87
C ARG A 238 17.10 26.81 -4.35
N GLN A 239 16.00 26.35 -4.95
CA GLN A 239 15.73 26.44 -6.38
C GLN A 239 14.39 27.16 -6.63
N GLY A 240 14.16 28.28 -5.93
CA GLY A 240 13.03 29.18 -6.18
C GLY A 240 11.71 28.85 -5.47
N PHE A 241 11.56 27.65 -4.91
CA PHE A 241 10.30 27.18 -4.31
C PHE A 241 10.25 27.29 -2.78
N ALA A 242 11.15 28.04 -2.13
CA ALA A 242 11.26 28.15 -0.67
C ALA A 242 9.94 28.49 0.06
N MET A 243 9.06 29.26 -0.58
CA MET A 243 7.77 29.69 -0.03
C MET A 243 6.57 28.88 -0.56
N PHE A 244 6.79 27.98 -1.51
CA PHE A 244 5.73 27.16 -2.12
C PHE A 244 5.39 25.97 -1.22
N SER A 245 4.13 25.56 -1.21
CA SER A 245 3.65 24.35 -0.52
C SER A 245 2.64 23.64 -1.42
N GLY A 246 2.88 22.37 -1.73
CA GLY A 246 2.02 21.58 -2.61
C GLY A 246 2.81 20.75 -3.62
N THR A 247 2.19 20.45 -4.76
CA THR A 247 2.79 19.60 -5.80
C THR A 247 3.69 20.41 -6.73
N LEU A 248 4.97 20.05 -6.78
CA LEU A 248 5.92 20.48 -7.80
C LEU A 248 6.06 19.40 -8.86
N ARG A 249 6.10 19.80 -10.13
CA ARG A 249 6.34 18.94 -11.28
C ARG A 249 7.73 19.18 -11.84
N VAL A 250 8.40 18.11 -12.24
CA VAL A 250 9.66 18.13 -12.98
C VAL A 250 9.41 17.48 -14.34
N ASP A 251 9.13 18.29 -15.36
CA ASP A 251 9.01 17.85 -16.74
C ASP A 251 10.39 17.49 -17.30
N VAL A 252 10.48 16.36 -18.01
CA VAL A 252 11.72 15.82 -18.57
C VAL A 252 11.46 15.32 -20.00
N ARG A 253 12.26 15.77 -20.97
CA ARG A 253 12.29 15.20 -22.32
C ARG A 253 13.47 14.26 -22.47
N VAL A 254 13.21 13.04 -22.96
CA VAL A 254 14.18 11.96 -23.02
C VAL A 254 14.27 11.43 -24.45
N ARG A 255 15.50 11.17 -24.91
CA ARG A 255 15.82 10.60 -26.22
C ARG A 255 16.58 9.28 -26.09
N SER A 256 16.28 8.33 -26.98
CA SER A 256 17.08 7.13 -27.23
C SER A 256 17.03 6.78 -28.71
N GLY A 257 18.17 6.87 -29.39
CA GLY A 257 18.25 6.70 -30.84
C GLY A 257 17.38 7.72 -31.59
N SER A 258 16.42 7.23 -32.38
CA SER A 258 15.43 8.04 -33.11
C SER A 258 14.15 8.33 -32.32
N GLN A 259 14.05 7.87 -31.07
CA GLN A 259 12.88 8.06 -30.22
C GLN A 259 13.06 9.24 -29.29
N GLU A 260 12.00 10.04 -29.12
CA GLU A 260 11.92 11.13 -28.16
C GLU A 260 10.52 11.18 -27.57
N ASP A 261 10.41 11.43 -26.26
CA ASP A 261 9.13 11.60 -25.55
C ASP A 261 9.29 12.47 -24.29
N ALA A 262 8.17 12.98 -23.77
CA ALA A 262 8.09 13.76 -22.55
C ALA A 262 7.51 12.96 -21.38
N THR A 263 8.14 13.06 -20.21
CA THR A 263 7.70 12.48 -18.94
C THR A 263 7.81 13.52 -17.84
N PHE A 264 7.31 13.20 -16.64
CA PHE A 264 7.40 14.09 -15.50
C PHE A 264 7.58 13.34 -14.18
N PHE A 265 8.23 13.95 -13.20
CA PHE A 265 8.19 13.50 -11.81
C PHE A 265 7.36 14.48 -10.99
N ASP A 266 6.53 13.98 -10.08
CA ASP A 266 5.80 14.83 -9.13
C ASP A 266 6.42 14.69 -7.72
N VAL A 267 6.48 15.83 -7.03
CA VAL A 267 7.05 15.98 -5.69
C VAL A 267 6.06 16.74 -4.82
N LEU A 268 5.68 16.14 -3.68
CA LEU A 268 4.85 16.79 -2.68
C LEU A 268 5.75 17.52 -1.68
N TYR A 269 5.83 18.84 -1.82
CA TYR A 269 6.75 19.69 -1.09
C TYR A 269 6.08 20.42 0.08
N THR A 270 6.65 20.29 1.28
CA THR A 270 6.29 21.06 2.47
C THR A 270 7.46 21.99 2.83
N PRO A 271 7.31 23.34 2.76
CA PRO A 271 8.45 24.26 2.88
C PRO A 271 8.99 24.37 4.31
N ALA A 272 8.14 24.20 5.31
CA ALA A 272 8.52 24.18 6.72
C ALA A 272 7.79 23.04 7.43
N PRO A 273 8.50 22.09 8.06
CA PRO A 273 7.86 20.97 8.74
C PRO A 273 6.95 21.46 9.90
N PRO A 274 5.75 20.88 10.06
CA PRO A 274 4.82 21.26 11.13
C PRO A 274 5.31 20.78 12.51
N ALA A 275 6.14 19.73 12.53
CA ALA A 275 6.85 19.22 13.69
C ALA A 275 8.18 18.58 13.28
N THR A 276 9.11 18.40 14.23
CA THR A 276 10.45 17.83 13.97
C THR A 276 10.79 16.75 14.97
N PHE A 277 11.13 15.54 14.52
CA PHE A 277 11.60 14.47 15.39
C PHE A 277 12.97 14.83 15.99
N THR A 278 13.13 14.61 17.31
CA THR A 278 14.39 14.93 18.01
C THR A 278 15.40 13.76 18.01
N ARG A 279 15.03 12.61 17.45
CA ARG A 279 15.72 11.30 17.56
C ARG A 279 15.92 10.78 19.00
N ARG A 280 15.29 11.39 20.02
CA ARG A 280 15.30 10.87 21.39
C ARG A 280 14.15 9.88 21.56
N VAL A 281 14.47 8.64 21.90
CA VAL A 281 13.49 7.58 22.19
C VAL A 281 13.67 7.12 23.64
N ARG A 282 12.55 6.97 24.34
CA ARG A 282 12.47 6.48 25.72
C ARG A 282 11.62 5.22 25.76
N GLU A 283 12.22 4.12 26.20
CA GLU A 283 11.53 2.83 26.39
C GLU A 283 10.76 2.79 27.70
N VAL A 284 9.52 2.29 27.66
CA VAL A 284 8.73 1.90 28.83
C VAL A 284 8.17 0.50 28.60
N PHE A 285 8.31 -0.37 29.59
CA PHE A 285 7.64 -1.67 29.57
C PHE A 285 6.45 -1.62 30.52
N GLU A 286 5.23 -1.70 29.98
CA GLU A 286 3.98 -1.56 30.75
C GLU A 286 2.89 -2.49 30.19
N ALA A 287 2.04 -3.02 31.08
CA ALA A 287 0.95 -3.95 30.74
C ALA A 287 1.36 -5.16 29.87
N GLY A 288 2.63 -5.56 29.90
CA GLY A 288 3.17 -6.65 29.08
C GLY A 288 3.41 -6.26 27.62
N SER A 289 3.52 -4.97 27.30
CA SER A 289 3.93 -4.43 25.98
C SER A 289 5.12 -3.48 26.15
N LEU A 290 5.79 -3.15 25.04
CA LEU A 290 6.91 -2.21 25.03
C LEU A 290 6.50 -0.93 24.29
N ASP A 291 6.43 0.18 25.00
CA ASP A 291 6.19 1.51 24.42
C ASP A 291 7.51 2.22 24.12
N LEU A 292 7.62 2.75 22.90
CA LEU A 292 8.72 3.59 22.44
C LEU A 292 8.22 5.04 22.32
N TYR A 293 8.57 5.87 23.30
CA TYR A 293 8.22 7.29 23.32
C TYR A 293 9.26 8.09 22.53
N LEU A 294 8.93 8.49 21.30
CA LEU A 294 9.75 9.33 20.44
C LEU A 294 9.44 10.80 20.70
N THR A 295 10.43 11.57 21.18
CA THR A 295 10.24 13.01 21.45
C THR A 295 10.20 13.82 20.16
N VAL A 296 9.18 14.66 20.01
CA VAL A 296 8.91 15.51 18.85
C VAL A 296 8.80 16.98 19.29
N GLN A 297 9.41 17.89 18.53
CA GLN A 297 9.16 19.33 18.66
C GLN A 297 8.05 19.74 17.70
N VAL A 298 6.85 19.94 18.21
CA VAL A 298 5.67 20.41 17.47
C VAL A 298 5.71 21.93 17.33
N ARG A 299 5.43 22.43 16.12
CA ARG A 299 5.29 23.87 15.80
C ARG A 299 3.86 24.26 15.42
N LYS A 300 3.07 23.31 14.91
CA LYS A 300 1.64 23.46 14.61
C LYS A 300 0.88 22.42 15.40
N ALA A 301 -0.02 22.82 16.28
CA ALA A 301 -0.92 21.88 16.97
C ALA A 301 -1.88 21.23 15.96
N GLY A 302 -2.31 20.00 16.23
CA GLY A 302 -3.28 19.27 15.41
C GLY A 302 -3.05 17.76 15.41
N ARG A 303 -3.74 17.03 14.52
CA ARG A 303 -3.70 15.56 14.44
C ARG A 303 -2.47 15.08 13.68
N TYR A 304 -1.56 14.39 14.37
CA TYR A 304 -0.36 13.82 13.77
C TYR A 304 -0.53 12.33 13.53
N VAL A 305 -0.22 11.91 12.31
CA VAL A 305 0.01 10.51 11.98
C VAL A 305 1.53 10.29 11.94
N VAL A 306 2.02 9.33 12.70
CA VAL A 306 3.42 8.89 12.68
C VAL A 306 3.45 7.38 12.52
N SER A 307 4.32 6.89 11.65
CA SER A 307 4.52 5.46 11.38
C SER A 307 6.00 5.13 11.44
N ALA A 308 6.33 3.93 11.92
CA ALA A 308 7.69 3.44 11.99
C ALA A 308 7.73 1.92 11.81
N ARG A 309 8.92 1.42 11.48
CA ARG A 309 9.17 0.01 11.19
C ARG A 309 10.10 -0.55 12.28
N LEU A 310 9.88 -1.80 12.65
CA LEU A 310 10.70 -2.52 13.62
C LEU A 310 11.26 -3.77 12.97
N ASP A 311 12.59 -3.89 12.99
CA ASP A 311 13.29 -5.13 12.66
C ASP A 311 13.75 -5.84 13.94
N ASP A 312 14.02 -7.14 13.83
CA ASP A 312 14.72 -7.93 14.85
C ASP A 312 16.25 -7.72 14.80
N GLU A 313 17.00 -8.38 15.70
CA GLU A 313 18.48 -8.29 15.75
C GLU A 313 19.15 -8.66 14.40
N GLY A 314 18.54 -9.56 13.62
CA GLY A 314 19.03 -9.97 12.31
C GLY A 314 18.71 -9.00 11.17
N GLY A 315 17.99 -7.90 11.43
CA GLY A 315 17.47 -7.00 10.41
C GLY A 315 16.25 -7.56 9.67
N VAL A 316 15.56 -8.55 10.24
CA VAL A 316 14.33 -9.10 9.65
C VAL A 316 13.14 -8.22 10.06
N PRO A 317 12.33 -7.71 9.11
CA PRO A 317 11.15 -6.91 9.44
C PRO A 317 10.16 -7.69 10.32
N PHE A 318 9.88 -7.15 11.50
CA PHE A 318 9.04 -7.75 12.53
C PHE A 318 7.67 -7.07 12.63
N ALA A 319 7.62 -5.73 12.71
CA ALA A 319 6.36 -5.01 12.93
C ALA A 319 6.30 -3.62 12.28
N ALA A 320 5.09 -3.21 11.90
CA ALA A 320 4.71 -1.82 11.70
C ALA A 320 4.10 -1.28 13.00
N VAL A 321 4.54 -0.11 13.45
CA VAL A 321 3.94 0.61 14.58
C VAL A 321 3.57 2.02 14.19
N SER A 322 2.45 2.52 14.70
CA SER A 322 1.95 3.85 14.34
C SER A 322 1.31 4.58 15.51
N PHE A 323 0.97 5.84 15.27
CA PHE A 323 0.35 6.78 16.19
C PHE A 323 -0.56 7.71 15.37
N ASN A 324 -1.76 8.02 15.88
CA ASN A 324 -2.74 8.90 15.23
C ASN A 324 -3.55 9.67 16.27
N GLU A 325 -2.93 10.66 16.91
CA GLU A 325 -3.57 11.48 17.95
C GLU A 325 -3.26 12.97 17.74
N GLU A 326 -3.94 13.82 18.50
CA GLU A 326 -3.70 15.27 18.50
C GLU A 326 -2.53 15.64 19.40
N LEU A 327 -1.59 16.42 18.87
CA LEU A 327 -0.46 16.95 19.61
C LEU A 327 -0.59 18.48 19.76
N PRO A 328 -0.47 19.03 20.96
CA PRO A 328 -0.34 20.47 21.16
C PRO A 328 1.07 20.97 20.75
N GLU A 329 1.19 22.27 20.51
CA GLU A 329 2.48 22.91 20.23
C GLU A 329 3.48 22.69 21.39
N GLY A 330 4.78 22.61 21.08
CA GLY A 330 5.84 22.42 22.06
C GLY A 330 6.51 21.04 21.98
N VAL A 331 7.21 20.66 23.05
CA VAL A 331 7.86 19.35 23.14
C VAL A 331 6.84 18.30 23.57
N GLN A 332 6.58 17.32 22.71
CA GLN A 332 5.66 16.22 22.93
C GLN A 332 6.36 14.87 22.80
N GLU A 333 5.72 13.79 23.25
CA GLU A 333 6.16 12.42 22.99
C GLU A 333 5.11 11.69 22.14
N VAL A 334 5.56 11.05 21.06
CA VAL A 334 4.76 10.13 20.24
C VAL A 334 4.97 8.72 20.78
N ARG A 335 3.88 8.05 21.19
CA ARG A 335 3.93 6.68 21.72
C ARG A 335 3.75 5.66 20.59
N LEU A 336 4.81 4.93 20.28
CA LEU A 336 4.78 3.80 19.35
C LEU A 336 4.71 2.49 20.17
N ASN A 337 3.56 1.84 20.20
CA ASN A 337 3.34 0.63 21.00
C ASN A 337 3.77 -0.64 20.24
N VAL A 338 4.72 -1.39 20.81
CA VAL A 338 5.06 -2.75 20.37
C VAL A 338 4.24 -3.74 21.20
N PHE A 339 3.11 -4.18 20.62
CA PHE A 339 2.09 -4.90 21.37
C PHE A 339 2.59 -6.28 21.84
N GLY A 340 2.35 -6.60 23.12
CA GLY A 340 2.90 -7.80 23.75
C GLY A 340 2.57 -9.10 23.03
N LYS A 341 1.33 -9.25 22.56
CA LYS A 341 0.93 -10.49 21.88
C LYS A 341 1.63 -10.66 20.53
N LEU A 342 1.93 -9.56 19.83
CA LEU A 342 2.68 -9.61 18.58
C LEU A 342 4.09 -10.17 18.82
N VAL A 343 4.79 -9.67 19.85
CA VAL A 343 6.10 -10.21 20.29
C VAL A 343 5.99 -11.68 20.73
N ARG A 344 4.89 -12.08 21.38
CA ARG A 344 4.66 -13.47 21.82
C ARG A 344 4.36 -14.44 20.68
N ASP A 345 3.68 -13.98 19.64
CA ASP A 345 3.21 -14.81 18.52
C ASP A 345 4.33 -14.98 17.46
N ASP A 346 5.02 -13.89 17.09
CA ASP A 346 6.02 -13.88 16.01
C ASP A 346 7.46 -14.11 16.52
N VAL A 347 7.71 -14.03 17.84
CA VAL A 347 8.97 -14.47 18.52
C VAL A 347 10.25 -13.84 17.93
N PRO A 348 10.36 -12.49 17.87
CA PRO A 348 11.52 -11.82 17.28
C PRO A 348 12.79 -11.94 18.12
N THR A 349 13.95 -11.87 17.47
CA THR A 349 15.26 -11.79 18.14
C THR A 349 15.50 -10.39 18.69
N PHE A 350 15.81 -10.26 19.98
CA PHE A 350 16.13 -8.97 20.61
C PHE A 350 17.64 -8.72 20.61
N PRO A 351 18.11 -7.45 20.49
CA PRO A 351 17.31 -6.22 20.54
C PRO A 351 16.58 -5.89 19.23
N LEU A 352 15.45 -5.18 19.32
CA LEU A 352 14.71 -4.69 18.16
C LEU A 352 15.28 -3.37 17.69
N THR A 353 15.20 -3.08 16.38
CA THR A 353 15.62 -1.80 15.81
C THR A 353 14.42 -1.04 15.23
N LEU A 354 14.10 0.11 15.83
CA LEU A 354 13.18 1.10 15.29
C LEU A 354 13.88 1.84 14.14
N ARG A 355 13.29 1.84 12.95
CA ARG A 355 13.81 2.54 11.75
C ARG A 355 12.72 3.24 10.96
N ASP A 356 13.16 4.08 10.02
CA ASP A 356 12.34 4.68 8.96
C ASP A 356 11.06 5.32 9.51
N VAL A 357 11.24 6.28 10.43
CA VAL A 357 10.11 6.98 11.06
C VAL A 357 9.62 8.09 10.14
N GLU A 358 8.39 7.95 9.69
CA GLU A 358 7.67 8.89 8.83
C GLU A 358 6.56 9.57 9.62
N GLY A 359 6.22 10.82 9.30
CA GLY A 359 5.11 11.50 9.97
C GLY A 359 4.59 12.71 9.25
N PHE A 360 3.34 13.07 9.52
CA PHE A 360 2.68 14.24 8.97
C PHE A 360 1.58 14.77 9.89
N LEU A 361 1.32 16.07 9.80
CA LEU A 361 0.13 16.72 10.32
C LEU A 361 -0.99 16.52 9.29
N LEU A 362 -2.09 15.87 9.68
CA LEU A 362 -3.28 15.73 8.85
C LEU A 362 -4.01 17.08 8.76
N LYS A 363 -4.48 17.44 7.56
CA LYS A 363 -5.36 18.59 7.33
C LYS A 363 -6.77 18.10 7.06
N GLU A 364 -7.75 18.68 7.73
CA GLU A 364 -9.16 18.45 7.44
C GLU A 364 -9.57 19.02 6.07
N MET A 365 -8.89 20.09 5.63
CA MET A 365 -9.17 20.80 4.37
C MET A 365 -7.87 21.24 3.68
N GLY A 366 -7.82 21.05 2.36
CA GLY A 366 -6.74 21.52 1.48
C GLY A 366 -6.09 20.42 0.63
N ASP A 367 -5.33 20.82 -0.38
CA ASP A 367 -4.48 19.94 -1.20
C ASP A 367 -3.02 20.42 -1.12
N PRO A 368 -2.06 19.58 -0.67
CA PRO A 368 -2.26 18.24 -0.10
C PRO A 368 -3.00 18.26 1.24
N ASP A 369 -3.66 17.13 1.53
CA ASP A 369 -4.37 16.80 2.77
C ASP A 369 -3.45 16.65 4.02
N ARG A 370 -2.16 16.99 3.89
CA ARG A 370 -1.15 16.80 4.93
C ARG A 370 0.01 17.79 4.82
N GLU A 371 0.66 18.06 5.94
CA GLU A 371 1.99 18.70 6.00
C GLU A 371 3.02 17.71 6.55
N LEU A 372 4.11 17.54 5.80
CA LEU A 372 5.03 16.44 6.01
C LEU A 372 6.14 16.80 6.99
N MET A 373 6.53 15.85 7.82
CA MET A 373 7.73 15.93 8.67
C MET A 373 8.92 15.31 7.93
N VAL A 374 10.14 15.75 8.24
CA VAL A 374 11.37 15.14 7.70
C VAL A 374 11.48 13.70 8.19
N THR A 375 11.46 12.72 7.28
CA THR A 375 11.60 11.29 7.59
C THR A 375 12.93 10.98 8.26
N LEU A 376 12.90 10.20 9.35
CA LEU A 376 14.09 9.61 9.93
C LEU A 376 14.43 8.27 9.23
N ARG A 377 15.07 8.35 8.06
CA ARG A 377 15.54 7.17 7.33
C ARG A 377 16.61 6.39 8.10
N GLY A 378 16.59 5.07 7.98
CA GLY A 378 17.51 4.14 8.64
C GLY A 378 17.24 3.96 10.14
N PRO A 379 18.14 3.29 10.87
CA PRO A 379 18.02 3.05 12.31
C PRO A 379 17.89 4.35 13.12
N VAL A 380 16.87 4.41 13.98
CA VAL A 380 16.58 5.52 14.88
C VAL A 380 16.86 5.15 16.33
N HIS A 381 16.50 3.93 16.75
CA HIS A 381 16.72 3.44 18.11
C HIS A 381 16.85 1.92 18.14
N THR A 382 17.74 1.40 18.98
CA THR A 382 17.86 -0.04 19.25
C THR A 382 17.42 -0.28 20.70
N THR A 383 16.44 -1.17 20.89
CA THR A 383 15.84 -1.41 22.21
C THR A 383 16.81 -2.14 23.15
N ARG A 384 16.46 -2.19 24.43
CA ARG A 384 17.03 -3.19 25.34
C ARG A 384 16.56 -4.59 24.95
N VAL A 385 17.24 -5.60 25.50
CA VAL A 385 16.80 -6.99 25.41
C VAL A 385 15.71 -7.25 26.44
N TYR A 386 14.52 -7.65 25.97
CA TYR A 386 13.39 -8.03 26.83
C TYR A 386 13.10 -9.52 26.67
N PRO A 387 13.00 -10.31 27.76
CA PRO A 387 12.72 -11.73 27.65
C PRO A 387 11.23 -11.97 27.33
N LEU A 388 10.97 -12.83 26.35
CA LEU A 388 9.64 -13.09 25.78
C LEU A 388 8.55 -13.48 26.80
N HIS A 389 8.90 -13.95 27.99
CA HIS A 389 7.93 -14.30 29.04
C HIS A 389 7.34 -13.08 29.78
N GLN A 390 7.92 -11.89 29.64
CA GLN A 390 7.36 -10.66 30.23
C GLN A 390 6.20 -10.11 29.40
N PHE A 391 6.18 -10.38 28.10
CA PHE A 391 5.15 -9.87 27.19
C PHE A 391 3.81 -10.61 27.38
N SER A 392 2.71 -9.86 27.31
CA SER A 392 1.37 -10.40 27.47
C SER A 392 0.97 -11.26 26.27
N SER A 393 0.32 -12.40 26.51
CA SER A 393 -0.29 -13.24 25.47
C SER A 393 -1.74 -12.86 25.14
N SER A 394 -2.30 -11.87 25.85
CA SER A 394 -3.69 -11.43 25.68
C SER A 394 -3.89 -10.73 24.33
N GLU A 395 -5.00 -11.04 23.66
CA GLU A 395 -5.40 -10.31 22.45
C GLU A 395 -5.76 -8.86 22.79
N TRP A 396 -5.65 -8.00 21.78
CA TRP A 396 -6.15 -6.63 21.89
C TRP A 396 -7.64 -6.63 22.23
N ASN A 397 -8.07 -5.70 23.08
CA ASN A 397 -9.49 -5.48 23.31
C ASN A 397 -9.85 -4.00 23.25
N SER A 398 -11.04 -3.73 22.74
CA SER A 398 -11.67 -2.42 22.69
C SER A 398 -13.20 -2.60 22.77
N PRO A 399 -13.96 -1.60 23.25
CA PRO A 399 -15.42 -1.68 23.27
C PRO A 399 -16.04 -1.93 21.89
N GLU A 400 -15.36 -1.48 20.84
CA GLU A 400 -15.71 -1.73 19.45
C GLU A 400 -15.49 -3.20 19.04
N ARG A 401 -14.32 -3.77 19.37
CA ARG A 401 -14.03 -5.20 19.13
C ARG A 401 -15.04 -6.10 19.82
N ASP A 402 -15.34 -5.82 21.10
CA ASP A 402 -16.35 -6.55 21.86
C ASP A 402 -17.73 -6.44 21.21
N ARG A 403 -18.16 -5.24 20.79
CA ARG A 403 -19.43 -5.01 20.07
C ARG A 403 -19.53 -5.87 18.81
N TYR A 404 -18.59 -5.75 17.87
CA TYR A 404 -18.64 -6.50 16.60
C TYR A 404 -18.52 -8.01 16.80
N THR A 405 -17.65 -8.45 17.71
CA THR A 405 -17.52 -9.88 18.05
C THR A 405 -18.83 -10.43 18.61
N ASN A 406 -19.57 -9.65 19.40
CA ASN A 406 -20.85 -10.07 19.96
C ASN A 406 -21.97 -10.09 18.91
N GLU A 407 -22.02 -9.14 17.97
CA GLU A 407 -22.99 -9.21 16.86
C GLU A 407 -22.72 -10.41 15.94
N LEU A 408 -21.46 -10.63 15.51
CA LEU A 408 -21.08 -11.77 14.68
C LEU A 408 -21.35 -13.13 15.36
N LYS A 409 -21.24 -13.20 16.70
CA LYS A 409 -21.67 -14.38 17.47
C LYS A 409 -23.18 -14.61 17.42
N LYS A 410 -24.01 -13.56 17.41
CA LYS A 410 -25.47 -13.71 17.25
C LYS A 410 -25.82 -14.28 15.88
N ASP A 411 -25.16 -13.81 14.82
CA ASP A 411 -25.36 -14.33 13.45
C ASP A 411 -25.07 -15.83 13.36
N VAL A 412 -23.98 -16.29 13.99
CA VAL A 412 -23.64 -17.73 14.08
C VAL A 412 -24.71 -18.51 14.85
N VAL A 413 -25.18 -17.99 15.98
CA VAL A 413 -26.20 -18.64 16.82
C VAL A 413 -27.55 -18.74 16.11
N GLU A 414 -28.01 -17.67 15.45
CA GLU A 414 -29.29 -17.70 14.73
C GLU A 414 -29.20 -18.57 13.47
N ALA A 415 -28.09 -18.53 12.71
CA ALA A 415 -27.90 -19.42 11.57
C ALA A 415 -27.85 -20.90 11.97
N GLN A 416 -27.22 -21.23 13.11
CA GLN A 416 -27.23 -22.58 13.68
C GLN A 416 -28.64 -23.02 14.05
N LYS A 417 -29.38 -22.20 14.81
CA LYS A 417 -30.75 -22.48 15.23
C LYS A 417 -31.71 -22.69 14.05
N GLN A 418 -31.55 -21.94 12.96
CA GLN A 418 -32.35 -22.10 11.74
C GLN A 418 -32.00 -23.38 10.97
N LEU A 419 -30.72 -23.78 10.96
CA LEU A 419 -30.28 -25.07 10.42
C LEU A 419 -30.83 -26.23 11.26
N ASP A 420 -30.77 -26.15 12.58
CA ASP A 420 -31.28 -27.17 13.50
C ASP A 420 -32.81 -27.35 13.34
N ALA A 421 -33.54 -26.25 13.18
CA ALA A 421 -34.98 -26.29 12.86
C ALA A 421 -35.25 -26.95 11.48
N ALA A 422 -34.46 -26.62 10.46
CA ALA A 422 -34.58 -27.23 9.13
C ALA A 422 -34.17 -28.73 9.11
N LEU A 423 -33.37 -29.19 10.07
CA LEU A 423 -33.08 -30.60 10.29
C LEU A 423 -34.22 -31.31 11.06
N ALA A 424 -34.82 -30.64 12.04
CA ALA A 424 -35.94 -31.17 12.82
C ALA A 424 -37.24 -31.36 12.01
N ASP A 425 -37.47 -30.56 10.96
CA ASP A 425 -38.57 -30.71 9.98
C ASP A 425 -38.44 -31.97 9.07
N THR A 426 -37.66 -32.98 9.49
CA THR A 426 -37.49 -34.27 8.80
C THR A 426 -38.35 -35.35 9.47
N PRO A 427 -39.46 -35.81 8.86
CA PRO A 427 -40.19 -36.96 9.37
C PRO A 427 -39.36 -38.23 9.22
N ALA A 428 -39.56 -39.18 10.14
CA ALA A 428 -38.96 -40.51 10.08
C ALA A 428 -39.40 -41.27 8.81
N PRO A 429 -38.57 -42.20 8.29
CA PRO A 429 -38.85 -42.95 7.06
C PRO A 429 -40.05 -43.91 7.16
#